data_AF-A0A3C0U988-F1
#
_entry.id   AF-A0A3C0U988-F1
#
_cell.length_a   1.000
_cell.length_b   1.000
_cell.length_c   1.000
_cell.angle_alpha   90.00
_cell.angle_beta   90.00
_cell.angle_gamma   90.00
#
_symmetry.space_group_name_H-M   'P 1'
#
loop_
_entity.id
_entity.type
_entity.pdbx_description
1 polymer ?
#
loop_
_entity_poly.entity_id
_entity_poly.type
_entity_poly.pdbx_seq_one_letter_code
_entity_poly.pdbx_strand_id
1 'polypeptide(L)'
;LVDDVMTAGTAVREVIPKLKAEANVEVVGLVLSVDRMEKTKDSDTSAVKAVEAEFGFPVFSIANVKEIFEAGQHIRTADGTPYVTSEIKAAADAYLERYGA
;
A
#
# COMPACT_ATOMS: atom_id res chain seq x y z
N LEU A 1 -6.97 5.81 -11.78
CA LEU A 1 -7.14 6.44 -10.45
C LEU A 1 -5.76 6.67 -9.85
N VAL A 2 -5.61 7.67 -8.99
CA VAL A 2 -4.36 7.94 -8.25
C VAL A 2 -4.73 8.18 -6.79
N ASP A 3 -4.05 7.52 -5.87
CA ASP A 3 -4.26 7.67 -4.43
C ASP A 3 -2.92 7.60 -3.68
N ASP A 4 -2.89 8.02 -2.42
CA ASP A 4 -1.67 7.99 -1.63
C ASP A 4 -1.32 6.57 -1.17
N VAL A 5 -2.20 5.95 -0.39
CA VAL A 5 -2.03 4.62 0.20
C VAL A 5 -3.36 3.89 0.21
N MET A 6 -3.30 2.57 0.39
CA MET A 6 -4.50 1.76 0.55
C MET A 6 -4.42 0.90 1.81
N THR A 7 -5.48 0.96 2.63
CA THR A 7 -5.63 0.14 3.85
C THR A 7 -6.71 -0.92 3.69
N ALA A 8 -7.95 -0.51 3.44
CA ALA A 8 -9.09 -1.40 3.21
C ALA A 8 -9.68 -1.27 1.81
N GLY A 9 -9.18 -0.35 0.97
CA GLY A 9 -9.73 -0.05 -0.36
C GLY A 9 -11.10 0.65 -0.32
N THR A 10 -11.51 1.19 0.83
CA THR A 10 -12.81 1.87 1.01
C THR A 10 -13.00 3.03 0.03
N ALA A 11 -11.99 3.90 -0.12
CA ALA A 11 -12.06 5.05 -1.02
C ALA A 11 -12.34 4.63 -2.47
N VAL A 12 -11.67 3.58 -2.96
CA VAL A 12 -11.89 3.03 -4.31
C VAL A 12 -13.32 2.49 -4.47
N ARG A 13 -13.81 1.75 -3.46
CA ARG A 13 -15.19 1.21 -3.44
C ARG A 13 -16.26 2.29 -3.40
N GLU A 14 -15.95 3.46 -2.85
CA GLU A 14 -16.86 4.60 -2.86
C GLU A 14 -16.83 5.38 -4.17
N VAL A 15 -15.65 5.54 -4.78
CA VAL A 15 -15.46 6.38 -5.97
C VAL A 15 -15.93 5.69 -7.25
N ILE A 16 -15.68 4.38 -7.41
CA ILE A 16 -16.03 3.67 -8.65
C ILE A 16 -17.53 3.73 -8.97
N PRO A 17 -18.46 3.46 -8.02
CA PRO A 17 -19.89 3.57 -8.28
C PRO A 17 -20.30 4.99 -8.66
N LYS A 18 -19.70 6.02 -8.04
CA LYS A 18 -19.97 7.42 -8.37
C LYS A 18 -19.55 7.76 -9.79
N LEU A 19 -18.33 7.36 -10.20
CA LEU A 19 -17.85 7.62 -11.56
C LEU A 19 -18.72 6.92 -12.63
N LYS A 20 -19.13 5.67 -12.37
CA LYS A 20 -19.99 4.88 -13.27
C LYS A 20 -21.42 5.41 -13.35
N ALA A 21 -21.91 6.09 -12.32
CA ALA A 21 -23.22 6.72 -12.33
C ALA A 21 -23.26 7.97 -13.22
N GLU A 22 -22.15 8.71 -13.31
CA GLU A 22 -22.05 9.95 -14.08
C GLU A 22 -21.76 9.71 -15.58
N ALA A 23 -21.01 8.65 -15.91
CA ALA A 23 -20.68 8.33 -17.29
C ALA A 23 -20.31 6.85 -17.48
N ASN A 24 -20.34 6.40 -18.74
CA ASN A 24 -19.77 5.10 -19.11
C ASN A 24 -18.24 5.17 -19.07
N VAL A 25 -17.66 4.93 -17.90
CA VAL A 25 -16.22 4.99 -17.66
C VAL A 25 -15.62 3.60 -17.50
N GLU A 26 -14.46 3.40 -18.12
CA GLU A 26 -13.60 2.25 -17.89
C GLU A 26 -12.42 2.68 -17.01
N VAL A 27 -12.27 2.04 -15.85
CA VAL A 27 -11.10 2.25 -14.99
C VAL A 27 -10.02 1.28 -15.43
N VAL A 28 -8.94 1.79 -16.03
CA VAL A 28 -7.84 0.98 -16.57
C VAL A 28 -6.74 0.67 -15.56
N GLY A 29 -6.80 1.26 -14.36
CA GLY A 29 -5.82 1.02 -13.30
C GLY A 29 -5.86 2.03 -12.17
N LEU A 30 -5.12 1.70 -11.11
CA LEU A 30 -4.88 2.54 -9.94
C LEU A 30 -3.38 2.63 -9.67
N VAL A 31 -2.89 3.84 -9.38
CA VAL A 31 -1.52 4.06 -8.93
C VAL A 31 -1.55 4.57 -7.49
N LEU A 32 -0.76 3.94 -6.63
CA LEU A 32 -0.53 4.31 -5.24
C LEU A 32 0.86 4.90 -5.07
N SER A 33 1.03 5.85 -4.15
CA SER A 33 2.37 6.26 -3.73
C SER A 33 3.08 5.13 -2.98
N VAL A 34 2.42 4.51 -1.99
CA VAL A 34 3.00 3.45 -1.18
C VAL A 34 2.02 2.29 -1.00
N ASP A 35 2.46 1.08 -1.35
CA ASP A 35 1.80 -0.16 -0.93
C ASP A 35 2.27 -0.54 0.48
N ARG A 36 1.33 -0.53 1.43
CA ARG A 36 1.60 -0.87 2.83
C ARG A 36 1.82 -2.38 3.03
N MET A 37 1.46 -3.20 2.05
CA MET A 37 1.51 -4.67 2.12
C MET A 37 0.75 -5.24 3.31
N GLU A 38 -0.31 -4.57 3.77
CA GLU A 38 -1.12 -4.97 4.92
C GLU A 38 -2.33 -5.82 4.49
N LYS A 39 -2.70 -6.77 5.35
CA LYS A 39 -3.93 -7.55 5.29
C LYS A 39 -5.14 -6.66 5.53
N THR A 40 -6.26 -6.99 4.91
CA THR A 40 -7.54 -6.42 5.30
C THR A 40 -7.99 -6.98 6.64
N LYS A 41 -8.90 -6.28 7.33
CA LYS A 41 -9.36 -6.65 8.68
C LYS A 41 -9.92 -8.08 8.77
N ASP A 42 -10.53 -8.55 7.69
CA ASP A 42 -11.32 -9.79 7.66
C ASP A 42 -10.71 -10.86 6.74
N SER A 43 -9.49 -10.66 6.21
CA SER A 43 -8.84 -11.60 5.29
C SER A 43 -7.32 -11.49 5.32
N ASP A 44 -6.63 -12.62 5.09
CA ASP A 44 -5.19 -12.66 4.85
C ASP A 44 -4.76 -12.04 3.49
N THR A 45 -5.72 -11.57 2.69
CA THR A 45 -5.45 -10.90 1.41
C THR A 45 -5.16 -9.41 1.62
N SER A 46 -4.20 -8.87 0.86
CA SER A 46 -3.93 -7.43 0.88
C SER A 46 -5.08 -6.63 0.26
N ALA A 47 -5.26 -5.38 0.68
CA ALA A 47 -6.28 -4.52 0.08
C ALA A 47 -6.05 -4.30 -1.43
N VAL A 48 -4.79 -4.24 -1.85
CA VAL A 48 -4.38 -4.17 -3.25
C VAL A 48 -4.94 -5.37 -4.03
N LYS A 49 -4.62 -6.60 -3.61
CA LYS A 49 -5.11 -7.82 -4.28
C LYS A 49 -6.62 -7.93 -4.25
N ALA A 50 -7.27 -7.52 -3.16
CA ALA A 50 -8.71 -7.52 -3.04
C ALA A 50 -9.37 -6.56 -4.06
N VAL A 51 -8.81 -5.35 -4.23
CA VAL A 51 -9.29 -4.36 -5.21
C VAL A 51 -9.05 -4.84 -6.65
N GLU A 52 -7.88 -5.40 -6.94
CA GLU A 52 -7.60 -5.96 -8.27
C GLU A 52 -8.59 -7.08 -8.63
N ALA A 53 -8.85 -8.00 -7.69
CA ALA A 53 -9.80 -9.09 -7.88
C ALA A 53 -11.24 -8.60 -8.04
N GLU A 54 -11.63 -7.57 -7.28
CA GLU A 54 -12.99 -7.03 -7.29
C GLU A 54 -13.30 -6.22 -8.55
N PHE A 55 -12.35 -5.41 -9.02
CA PHE A 55 -12.60 -4.45 -10.10
C PHE A 55 -11.92 -4.80 -11.42
N GLY A 56 -11.02 -5.78 -11.44
CA GLY A 56 -10.42 -6.33 -12.66
C GLY A 56 -9.37 -5.43 -13.32
N PHE A 57 -8.98 -4.32 -12.69
CA PHE A 57 -7.90 -3.45 -13.17
C PHE A 57 -6.64 -3.62 -12.30
N PRO A 58 -5.45 -3.40 -12.87
CA PRO A 58 -4.19 -3.49 -12.13
C PRO A 58 -4.01 -2.34 -11.14
N VAL A 59 -3.33 -2.63 -10.03
CA VAL A 59 -2.90 -1.64 -9.04
C VAL A 59 -1.37 -1.60 -9.00
N PHE A 60 -0.81 -0.42 -9.20
CA PHE A 60 0.63 -0.17 -9.16
C PHE A 60 0.99 0.67 -7.93
N SER A 61 2.20 0.50 -7.40
CA SER A 61 2.75 1.39 -6.37
C SER A 61 4.11 1.92 -6.80
N ILE A 62 4.44 3.14 -6.37
CA ILE A 62 5.78 3.71 -6.59
C ILE A 62 6.80 2.98 -5.71
N ALA A 63 6.44 2.68 -4.46
CA ALA A 63 7.22 1.87 -3.55
C ALA A 63 6.30 1.00 -2.68
N ASN A 64 6.86 -0.04 -2.07
CA ASN A 64 6.22 -0.75 -0.97
C ASN A 64 6.93 -0.50 0.36
N VAL A 65 6.26 -0.81 1.47
CA VAL A 65 6.79 -0.55 2.82
C VAL A 65 8.11 -1.27 3.10
N LYS A 66 8.35 -2.45 2.49
CA LYS A 66 9.61 -3.20 2.67
C LYS A 66 10.78 -2.45 2.03
N GLU A 67 10.59 -1.95 0.81
CA GLU A 67 11.58 -1.12 0.11
C GLU A 67 11.88 0.17 0.89
N ILE A 68 10.87 0.77 1.52
CA ILE A 68 11.05 1.97 2.35
C ILE A 68 11.93 1.65 3.58
N PHE A 69 11.66 0.56 4.30
CA PHE A 69 12.48 0.17 5.44
C PHE A 69 13.89 -0.26 5.03
N GLU A 70 14.05 -0.89 3.87
CA GLU A 70 15.34 -1.24 3.31
C GLU A 70 16.15 0.02 2.94
N ALA A 71 15.55 0.96 2.22
CA ALA A 71 16.19 2.22 1.86
C ALA A 71 16.60 3.00 3.11
N GLY A 72 15.72 3.09 4.12
CA GLY A 72 16.01 3.79 5.38
C GLY A 72 17.21 3.24 6.15
N GLN A 73 17.57 1.96 5.99
CA GLN A 73 18.79 1.38 6.58
C GLN A 73 20.07 1.86 5.90
N HIS A 74 19.97 2.38 4.68
CA HIS A 74 21.10 2.90 3.90
C HIS A 74 21.20 4.42 3.95
N ILE A 75 20.13 5.12 4.32
CA ILE A 75 20.14 6.56 4.53
C ILE A 75 20.77 6.85 5.90
N ARG A 76 21.63 7.87 5.96
CA ARG A 76 22.35 8.29 7.17
C ARG A 76 21.89 9.69 7.59
N THR A 77 21.68 9.88 8.89
CA THR A 77 21.53 11.20 9.51
C THR A 77 22.86 11.95 9.50
N ALA A 78 22.84 13.26 9.84
CA ALA A 78 24.02 14.11 9.80
C ALA A 78 25.19 13.64 10.70
N ASP A 79 24.88 12.89 11.76
CA ASP A 79 25.82 12.26 12.70
C ASP A 79 26.27 10.85 12.26
N GLY A 80 25.81 10.36 11.10
CA GLY A 80 26.20 9.06 10.54
C GLY A 80 25.36 7.87 11.04
N THR A 81 24.30 8.10 11.81
CA THR A 81 23.39 7.03 12.25
C THR A 81 22.44 6.62 11.12
N PRO A 82 22.11 5.32 10.92
CA PRO A 82 21.05 4.93 9.99
C PRO A 82 19.69 5.53 10.38
N TYR A 83 18.90 5.99 9.41
CA TYR A 83 17.53 6.45 9.69
C TYR A 83 16.64 5.32 10.21
N VAL A 84 16.74 4.14 9.60
CA VAL A 84 16.16 2.91 10.12
C VAL A 84 17.25 2.17 10.86
N THR A 85 17.21 2.28 12.19
CA THR A 85 18.08 1.53 13.10
C THR A 85 17.67 0.06 13.17
N SER A 86 18.52 -0.79 13.76
CA SER A 86 18.18 -2.19 14.02
C SER A 86 16.92 -2.35 14.86
N GLU A 87 16.66 -1.43 15.79
CA GLU A 87 15.44 -1.42 16.62
C GLU A 87 14.19 -1.09 15.80
N ILE A 88 14.25 -0.05 14.96
CA ILE A 88 13.14 0.31 14.06
C ILE A 88 12.87 -0.85 13.09
N LYS A 89 13.93 -1.46 12.55
CA LYS A 89 13.79 -2.64 11.69
C LYS A 89 13.10 -3.79 12.40
N ALA A 90 13.50 -4.13 13.63
CA ALA A 90 12.88 -5.21 14.39
C ALA A 90 11.39 -4.93 14.66
N ALA A 91 11.04 -3.67 14.98
CA ALA A 91 9.65 -3.26 15.17
C ALA A 91 8.83 -3.35 13.86
N ALA A 92 9.42 -2.95 12.73
CA ALA A 92 8.81 -3.07 11.42
C ALA A 92 8.57 -4.53 11.01
N ASP A 93 9.57 -5.39 11.22
CA ASP A 93 9.47 -6.83 10.93
C ASP A 93 8.35 -7.47 11.77
N ALA A 94 8.27 -7.17 13.07
CA ALA A 94 7.20 -7.65 13.96
C ALA A 94 5.80 -7.13 13.55
N TYR A 95 5.72 -5.88 13.07
CA TYR A 95 4.48 -5.33 12.54
C TYR A 95 4.02 -6.08 11.28
N LEU A 96 4.93 -6.33 10.34
CA LEU A 96 4.62 -7.05 9.11
C LEU A 96 4.35 -8.54 9.34
N GLU A 97 4.94 -9.16 10.36
CA GLU A 97 4.57 -10.52 10.76
C GLU A 97 3.10 -10.57 11.23
N ARG A 98 2.67 -9.55 11.99
CA ARG A 98 1.32 -9.49 12.53
C ARG A 98 0.26 -9.06 11.51
N TYR A 99 0.59 -8.11 10.63
CA TYR A 99 -0.38 -7.41 9.77
C TYR A 99 -0.07 -7.53 8.28
N GLY A 100 1.10 -8.02 7.89
CA GLY A 100 1.51 -8.14 6.49
C GLY A 100 0.78 -9.26 5.76
N ALA A 101 0.44 -9.02 4.49
CA ALA A 101 -0.26 -9.93 3.58
C ALA A 101 0.66 -10.65 2.58
#